data_AF-A0A956LL16-F1
#
_entry.id   AF-A0A956LL16-F1
#
_cell.length_a   1.000
_cell.length_b   1.000
_cell.length_c   1.000
_cell.angle_alpha   90.00
_cell.angle_beta   90.00
_cell.angle_gamma   90.00
#
_symmetry.space_group_name_H-M   'P 1'
#
loop_
_entity.id
_entity.type
_entity.pdbx_description
1 polymer ?
#
loop_
_entity_poly.entity_id
_entity_poly.type
_entity_poly.pdbx_seq_one_letter_code
_entity_poly.pdbx_strand_id
1 'polypeptide(L)'
;FPNKEALLAALLERYRERLKEALLTALADADDHEDALVERGVRAFAQFYQREPGYAQLWLGSQLITPLREAGERWGQEFAELLAPMIRARPRAEATRRPISPRRAQRVARALVHAVSAVVTLALREPARERAALIDEAVALARAYLALPR
;
A
#
# COMPACT_ATOMS: atom_id res chain seq x y z
N PHE A 1 -24.95 -6.65 -13.45
CA PHE A 1 -23.99 -5.63 -13.94
C PHE A 1 -24.33 -5.29 -15.39
N PRO A 2 -24.41 -4.00 -15.75
CA PRO A 2 -24.86 -3.57 -17.09
C PRO A 2 -23.83 -3.81 -18.22
N ASN A 3 -22.53 -3.86 -17.89
CA ASN A 3 -21.46 -4.17 -18.84
C ASN A 3 -20.23 -4.74 -18.10
N LYS A 4 -19.19 -5.12 -18.86
CA LYS A 4 -17.93 -5.67 -18.29
C LYS A 4 -17.21 -4.67 -17.40
N GLU A 5 -17.24 -3.38 -17.72
CA GLU A 5 -16.59 -2.32 -16.94
C GLU A 5 -17.23 -2.18 -15.56
N ALA A 6 -18.56 -2.17 -15.48
CA ALA A 6 -19.29 -2.12 -14.23
C ALA A 6 -19.05 -3.36 -13.36
N LEU A 7 -18.87 -4.54 -13.97
CA LEU A 7 -18.46 -5.74 -13.25
C LEU A 7 -17.05 -5.61 -12.68
N LEU A 8 -16.09 -5.15 -13.49
CA LEU A 8 -14.69 -4.97 -13.07
C LEU A 8 -14.55 -3.90 -11.97
N ALA A 9 -15.29 -2.80 -12.07
CA ALA A 9 -15.35 -1.76 -11.05
C ALA A 9 -15.90 -2.30 -9.73
N ALA A 10 -16.97 -3.11 -9.76
CA ALA A 10 -17.52 -3.72 -8.55
C ALA A 10 -16.59 -4.78 -7.95
N LEU A 11 -15.87 -5.53 -8.78
CA LEU A 11 -14.83 -6.46 -8.31
C LEU A 11 -13.68 -5.71 -7.63
N LEU A 12 -13.17 -4.65 -8.25
CA LEU A 12 -12.16 -3.76 -7.67
C LEU A 12 -12.59 -3.22 -6.31
N GLU A 13 -13.84 -2.77 -6.20
CA GLU A 13 -14.40 -2.23 -4.97
C GLU A 13 -14.48 -3.27 -3.85
N ARG A 14 -14.97 -4.49 -4.17
CA ARG A 14 -14.97 -5.60 -3.22
C ARG A 14 -13.56 -5.94 -2.75
N TYR A 15 -12.61 -5.94 -3.67
CA TYR A 15 -11.21 -6.22 -3.41
C TYR A 15 -10.54 -5.15 -2.55
N ARG A 16 -10.92 -3.88 -2.75
CA ARG A 16 -10.51 -2.74 -1.93
C ARG A 16 -10.92 -2.91 -0.48
N GLU A 17 -12.19 -3.20 -0.21
CA GLU A 17 -12.67 -3.37 1.16
C GLU A 17 -11.97 -4.53 1.87
N ARG A 18 -11.76 -5.65 1.18
CA ARG A 18 -11.02 -6.80 1.74
C ARG A 18 -9.56 -6.47 2.04
N LEU A 19 -8.89 -5.70 1.18
CA LEU A 19 -7.52 -5.27 1.46
C LEU A 19 -7.47 -4.31 2.64
N LYS A 20 -8.39 -3.35 2.69
CA LYS A 20 -8.50 -2.39 3.80
C LYS A 20 -8.69 -3.12 5.12
N GLU A 21 -9.60 -4.08 5.17
CA GLU A 21 -9.81 -4.95 6.34
C GLU A 21 -8.52 -5.69 6.71
N ALA A 22 -7.88 -6.38 5.76
CA ALA A 22 -6.64 -7.12 6.01
C ALA A 22 -5.52 -6.23 6.57
N LEU A 23 -5.38 -5.00 6.06
CA LEU A 23 -4.39 -4.04 6.54
C LEU A 23 -4.74 -3.47 7.91
N LEU A 24 -6.01 -3.12 8.15
CA LEU A 24 -6.45 -2.65 9.46
C LEU A 24 -6.26 -3.72 10.53
N THR A 25 -6.60 -4.97 10.24
CA THR A 25 -6.35 -6.11 11.14
C THR A 25 -4.85 -6.28 11.41
N ALA A 26 -4.00 -6.18 10.39
CA ALA A 26 -2.55 -6.30 10.56
C ALA A 26 -1.91 -5.14 11.34
N LEU A 27 -2.60 -4.00 11.42
CA LEU A 27 -2.13 -2.78 12.09
C LEU A 27 -2.86 -2.49 13.41
N ALA A 28 -3.76 -3.37 13.85
CA ALA A 28 -4.61 -3.14 15.02
C ALA A 28 -3.84 -3.15 16.36
N ASP A 29 -2.64 -3.75 16.40
CA ASP A 29 -1.80 -3.75 17.59
C ASP A 29 -1.08 -2.40 17.76
N ALA A 30 -1.47 -1.70 18.82
CA ALA A 30 -1.06 -0.32 19.11
C ALA A 30 0.31 -0.19 19.82
N ASP A 31 0.87 -1.29 20.33
CA ASP A 31 2.07 -1.29 21.17
C ASP A 31 3.38 -1.43 20.40
N ASP A 32 3.31 -1.64 19.09
CA ASP A 32 4.49 -1.91 18.30
C ASP A 32 5.25 -0.65 17.89
N HIS A 33 6.57 -0.79 17.87
CA HIS A 33 7.45 0.20 17.29
C HIS A 33 7.06 0.50 15.84
N GLU A 34 7.23 1.76 15.46
CA GLU A 34 6.90 2.33 14.16
C GLU A 34 7.39 1.48 12.96
N ASP A 35 8.58 0.90 13.08
CA ASP A 35 9.20 0.06 12.06
C ASP A 35 8.55 -1.33 11.94
N ALA A 36 8.02 -1.86 13.04
CA ALA A 36 7.27 -3.12 13.03
C ALA A 36 5.88 -2.92 12.39
N LEU A 37 5.25 -1.76 12.59
CA LEU A 37 4.00 -1.40 11.89
C LEU A 37 4.19 -1.33 10.38
N VAL A 38 5.27 -0.71 9.89
CA VAL A 38 5.54 -0.65 8.44
C VAL A 38 5.84 -2.03 7.87
N GLU A 39 6.65 -2.83 8.57
CA GLU A 39 6.93 -4.19 8.13
C GLU A 39 5.66 -5.03 8.03
N ARG A 40 4.80 -5.01 9.06
CA ARG A 40 3.54 -5.75 9.04
C ARG A 40 2.60 -5.24 7.95
N GLY A 41 2.49 -3.93 7.74
CA GLY A 41 1.68 -3.38 6.66
C GLY A 41 2.12 -3.89 5.28
N VAL A 42 3.42 -3.85 5.00
CA VAL A 42 3.98 -4.35 3.74
C VAL A 42 3.78 -5.87 3.59
N ARG A 43 4.05 -6.64 4.65
CA ARG A 43 3.89 -8.10 4.61
C ARG A 43 2.42 -8.52 4.49
N ALA A 44 1.50 -7.84 5.16
CA ALA A 44 0.06 -8.08 5.04
C ALA A 44 -0.43 -7.80 3.62
N PHE A 45 0.04 -6.71 3.02
CA PHE A 45 -0.24 -6.40 1.61
C PHE A 45 0.32 -7.49 0.67
N ALA A 46 1.56 -7.95 0.89
CA ALA A 46 2.15 -9.02 0.09
C ALA A 46 1.41 -10.36 0.24
N GLN A 47 1.01 -10.73 1.46
CA GLN A 47 0.20 -11.93 1.71
C GLN A 47 -1.17 -11.83 1.04
N PHE A 48 -1.80 -10.65 1.08
CA PHE A 48 -3.06 -10.42 0.38
C PHE A 48 -2.90 -10.65 -1.13
N TYR A 49 -1.85 -10.10 -1.73
CA TYR A 49 -1.51 -10.27 -3.14
C TYR A 49 -1.27 -11.73 -3.55
N GLN A 50 -0.67 -12.53 -2.67
CA GLN A 50 -0.48 -13.96 -2.90
C GLN A 50 -1.78 -14.75 -2.83
N ARG A 51 -2.67 -14.42 -1.88
CA ARG A 51 -3.97 -15.09 -1.71
C ARG A 51 -4.97 -14.68 -2.78
N GLU A 52 -4.86 -13.46 -3.30
CA GLU A 52 -5.80 -12.86 -4.26
C GLU A 52 -5.07 -12.43 -5.55
N PRO A 53 -4.54 -13.36 -6.36
CA PRO A 53 -3.79 -12.99 -7.57
C PRO A 53 -4.63 -12.19 -8.58
N GLY A 54 -5.95 -12.41 -8.60
CA GLY A 54 -6.90 -11.64 -9.42
C GLY A 54 -6.95 -10.16 -9.04
N TYR A 55 -6.79 -9.84 -7.75
CA TYR A 55 -6.64 -8.47 -7.28
C TYR A 55 -5.39 -7.83 -7.90
N ALA A 56 -4.24 -8.50 -7.85
CA ALA A 56 -2.97 -7.91 -8.29
C ALA A 56 -3.03 -7.53 -9.77
N GLN A 57 -3.67 -8.37 -10.58
CA GLN A 57 -3.91 -8.09 -12.00
C GLN A 57 -4.87 -6.91 -12.20
N LEU A 58 -5.95 -6.84 -11.41
CA LEU A 58 -6.92 -5.73 -11.50
C LEU A 58 -6.31 -4.39 -11.06
N TRP A 59 -5.45 -4.38 -10.03
CA TRP A 59 -4.73 -3.17 -9.60
C TRP A 59 -3.74 -2.67 -10.66
N LEU A 60 -3.00 -3.56 -11.30
CA LEU A 60 -2.12 -3.17 -12.40
C LEU A 60 -2.94 -2.72 -13.62
N GLY A 61 -4.03 -3.43 -13.91
CA GLY A 61 -4.96 -3.09 -14.98
C GLY A 61 -5.62 -1.73 -14.77
N SER A 62 -5.94 -1.35 -13.53
CA SER A 62 -6.52 -0.04 -13.23
C SER A 62 -5.57 1.12 -13.49
N GLN A 63 -4.25 0.89 -13.50
CA GLN A 63 -3.27 1.91 -13.89
C GLN A 63 -3.17 2.10 -15.41
N LEU A 64 -3.66 1.16 -16.21
CA LEU A 64 -3.45 1.09 -17.66
C LEU A 64 -4.75 1.20 -18.48
N ILE A 65 -5.89 0.83 -17.91
CA ILE A 65 -7.17 0.74 -18.60
C ILE A 65 -8.03 1.96 -18.22
N THR A 66 -8.34 2.83 -19.20
CA THR A 66 -9.05 4.11 -18.97
C THR A 66 -10.35 3.96 -18.16
N PRO A 67 -11.26 3.00 -18.45
CA PRO A 67 -12.46 2.77 -17.64
C PRO A 67 -12.21 2.44 -16.17
N LEU A 68 -11.02 1.94 -15.83
CA LEU A 68 -10.64 1.52 -14.47
C LEU A 68 -9.74 2.55 -13.77
N ARG A 69 -9.25 3.56 -14.51
CA ARG A 69 -8.28 4.55 -14.01
C ARG A 69 -8.83 5.37 -12.86
N GLU A 70 -10.07 5.85 -12.98
CA GLU A 70 -10.72 6.63 -11.91
C GLU A 70 -10.96 5.80 -10.65
N ALA A 71 -11.27 4.51 -10.80
CA ALA A 71 -11.39 3.59 -9.67
C ALA A 71 -10.02 3.36 -9.00
N GLY A 72 -8.96 3.16 -9.78
CA GLY A 72 -7.59 3.04 -9.27
C GLY A 72 -7.07 4.32 -8.59
N GLU A 73 -7.39 5.50 -9.13
CA GLU A 73 -7.01 6.78 -8.54
C GLU A 73 -7.72 7.06 -7.22
N ARG A 74 -9.04 6.86 -7.15
CA ARG A 74 -9.81 6.95 -5.90
C ARG A 74 -9.27 6.01 -4.85
N TRP A 75 -8.92 4.80 -5.26
CA TRP A 75 -8.36 3.81 -4.37
C TRP A 75 -6.98 4.21 -3.80
N GLY A 76 -6.05 4.65 -4.66
CA GLY A 76 -4.76 5.14 -4.20
C GLY A 76 -4.89 6.34 -3.27
N GLN A 77 -5.89 7.19 -3.51
CA GLN A 77 -6.21 8.35 -2.67
C GLN A 77 -6.74 7.93 -1.29
N GLU A 78 -7.71 7.02 -1.23
CA GLU A 78 -8.27 6.53 0.03
C GLU A 78 -7.24 5.80 0.90
N PHE A 79 -6.36 4.98 0.28
CA PHE A 79 -5.24 4.39 1.00
C PHE A 79 -4.27 5.45 1.50
N ALA A 80 -4.02 6.48 0.71
CA ALA A 80 -3.19 7.59 1.15
C ALA A 80 -3.81 8.32 2.35
N GLU A 81 -5.13 8.47 2.38
CA GLU A 81 -5.87 9.06 3.51
C GLU A 81 -5.87 8.16 4.74
N LEU A 82 -5.97 6.85 4.57
CA LEU A 82 -5.86 5.86 5.64
C LEU A 82 -4.47 5.89 6.30
N LEU A 83 -3.41 5.99 5.49
CA LEU A 83 -2.02 5.92 5.97
C LEU A 83 -1.48 7.27 6.45
N ALA A 84 -2.03 8.39 5.98
CA ALA A 84 -1.52 9.73 6.31
C ALA A 84 -1.49 10.06 7.82
N PRO A 85 -2.48 9.70 8.64
CA PRO A 85 -2.43 9.89 10.10
C PRO A 85 -1.25 9.14 10.73
N MET A 86 -1.00 7.90 10.32
CA MET A 86 0.13 7.11 10.81
C MET A 86 1.45 7.81 10.46
N ILE A 87 1.62 8.26 9.22
CA ILE A 87 2.82 9.00 8.77
C ILE A 87 3.03 10.31 9.56
N ARG A 88 1.94 10.96 9.98
CA ARG A 88 1.99 12.19 10.78
C ARG A 88 2.36 11.94 12.24
N ALA A 89 1.95 10.81 12.80
CA ALA A 89 2.19 10.44 14.19
C ALA A 89 3.62 9.93 14.44
N ARG A 90 4.36 9.57 13.39
CA ARG A 90 5.74 9.05 13.46
C ARG A 90 6.70 10.03 14.15
N PRO A 91 7.41 9.62 15.23
CA PRO A 91 8.54 10.36 15.79
C PRO A 91 9.53 10.79 14.72
N ARG A 92 9.91 12.08 14.73
CA ARG A 92 10.89 12.63 13.81
C ARG A 92 12.22 12.79 14.51
N ALA A 93 13.31 12.50 13.78
CA ALA A 93 14.65 12.85 14.21
C ALA A 93 14.68 14.35 14.58
N GLU A 94 15.41 14.70 15.63
CA GLU A 94 15.42 16.04 16.23
C GLU A 94 15.71 17.17 15.22
N ALA A 95 16.47 16.88 14.17
CA ALA A 95 16.81 17.79 13.09
C ALA A 95 15.63 18.15 12.15
N THR A 96 14.49 17.42 12.20
CA THR A 96 13.34 17.59 11.29
C THR A 96 12.01 17.81 12.00
N ARG A 97 12.03 18.40 13.21
CA ARG A 97 10.87 18.69 14.08
C ARG A 97 9.70 19.46 13.46
N ARG A 98 9.77 19.88 12.19
CA ARG A 98 8.63 20.53 11.53
C ARG A 98 7.55 19.48 11.23
N PRO A 99 6.30 19.66 11.67
CA PRO A 99 5.22 18.73 11.36
C PRO A 99 5.02 18.63 9.84
N ILE A 100 4.82 17.40 9.33
CA ILE A 100 4.44 17.22 7.93
C ILE A 100 3.01 17.72 7.72
N SER A 101 2.83 18.55 6.69
CA SER A 101 1.50 19.01 6.32
C SER A 101 0.63 17.84 5.83
N PRO A 102 -0.70 17.87 6.04
CA PRO A 102 -1.60 16.82 5.58
C PRO A 102 -1.44 16.49 4.08
N ARG A 103 -1.35 17.52 3.24
CA ARG A 103 -1.10 17.37 1.79
C ARG A 103 0.20 16.65 1.47
N ARG A 104 1.25 16.84 2.29
CA ARG A 104 2.52 16.15 2.09
C ARG A 104 2.43 14.70 2.59
N ALA A 105 1.80 14.45 3.74
CA ALA A 105 1.57 13.08 4.23
C ALA A 105 0.82 12.22 3.21
N GLN A 106 -0.20 12.80 2.55
CA GLN A 106 -0.95 12.14 1.48
C GLN A 106 -0.07 11.83 0.25
N ARG A 107 0.77 12.76 -0.19
CA ARG A 107 1.72 12.50 -1.29
C ARG A 107 2.71 11.38 -0.96
N VAL A 108 3.23 11.38 0.27
CA VAL A 108 4.13 10.35 0.77
C VAL A 108 3.43 9.00 0.79
N ALA A 109 2.22 8.92 1.35
CA ALA A 109 1.45 7.69 1.40
C ALA A 109 1.15 7.14 0.00
N ARG A 110 0.71 8.01 -0.93
CA ARG A 110 0.46 7.61 -2.32
C ARG A 110 1.71 7.05 -3.00
N ALA A 111 2.84 7.76 -2.91
CA ALA A 111 4.10 7.30 -3.49
C ALA A 111 4.55 5.97 -2.89
N LEU A 112 4.42 5.81 -1.56
CA LEU A 112 4.77 4.59 -0.86
C LEU A 112 3.93 3.40 -1.33
N VAL A 113 2.60 3.57 -1.44
CA VAL A 113 1.69 2.50 -1.91
C VAL A 113 2.07 2.03 -3.31
N HIS A 114 2.34 2.95 -4.25
CA HIS A 114 2.74 2.57 -5.60
C HIS A 114 4.12 1.89 -5.64
N ALA A 115 5.10 2.39 -4.89
CA ALA A 115 6.43 1.80 -4.84
C ALA A 115 6.41 0.39 -4.25
N VAL A 116 5.77 0.20 -3.10
CA VAL A 116 5.61 -1.12 -2.46
C VAL A 116 4.84 -2.07 -3.36
N SER A 117 3.76 -1.58 -3.99
CA SER A 117 2.96 -2.39 -4.91
C SER A 117 3.79 -2.91 -6.09
N ALA A 118 4.62 -2.06 -6.71
CA ALA A 118 5.47 -2.47 -7.81
C ALA A 118 6.44 -3.60 -7.41
N VAL A 119 7.11 -3.46 -6.25
CA VAL A 119 8.06 -4.47 -5.75
C VAL A 119 7.34 -5.78 -5.38
N VAL A 120 6.19 -5.70 -4.70
CA VAL A 120 5.41 -6.89 -4.35
C VAL A 120 4.88 -7.60 -5.59
N THR A 121 4.41 -6.87 -6.60
CA THR A 121 4.02 -7.44 -7.90
C THR A 121 5.18 -8.16 -8.58
N LEU A 122 6.39 -7.58 -8.54
CA LEU A 122 7.60 -8.24 -9.04
C LEU A 122 7.85 -9.53 -8.27
N ALA A 123 7.82 -9.49 -6.94
CA ALA A 123 8.06 -10.63 -6.06
C ALA A 123 7.11 -11.81 -6.30
N LEU A 124 5.85 -11.56 -6.68
CA LEU A 124 4.88 -12.62 -6.98
C LEU A 124 5.29 -13.51 -8.15
N ARG A 125 6.13 -13.01 -9.07
CA ARG A 125 6.57 -13.74 -10.26
C ARG A 125 7.78 -14.64 -10.00
N GLU A 126 8.40 -14.47 -8.85
CA GLU A 126 9.66 -15.13 -8.52
C GLU A 126 9.47 -16.42 -7.71
N PRO A 127 10.47 -17.31 -7.69
CA PRO A 127 10.51 -18.46 -6.78
C PRO A 127 10.43 -18.04 -5.31
N ALA A 128 10.01 -18.95 -4.42
CA ALA A 128 9.70 -18.62 -3.02
C ALA A 128 10.83 -17.89 -2.26
N ARG A 129 12.09 -18.29 -2.48
CA ARG A 129 13.25 -17.67 -1.84
C ARG A 129 13.45 -16.22 -2.30
N GLU A 130 13.43 -16.00 -3.60
CA GLU A 130 13.62 -14.68 -4.20
C GLU A 130 12.43 -13.76 -3.92
N ARG A 131 11.21 -14.30 -3.94
CA ARG A 131 10.00 -13.61 -3.50
C ARG A 131 10.11 -13.10 -2.07
N ALA A 132 10.61 -13.92 -1.15
CA ALA A 132 10.82 -13.50 0.25
C ALA A 132 11.83 -12.36 0.34
N ALA A 133 12.97 -12.48 -0.36
CA ALA A 133 13.99 -11.43 -0.42
C ALA A 133 13.44 -10.11 -0.97
N LEU A 134 12.65 -10.15 -2.05
CA LEU A 134 12.02 -8.95 -2.61
C LEU A 134 10.96 -8.32 -1.69
N ILE A 135 10.25 -9.12 -0.90
CA ILE A 135 9.34 -8.59 0.13
C ILE A 135 10.14 -7.89 1.23
N ASP A 136 11.29 -8.44 1.63
CA ASP A 136 12.18 -7.79 2.60
C ASP A 136 12.74 -6.47 2.05
N GLU A 137 13.10 -6.41 0.76
CA GLU A 137 13.48 -5.17 0.08
C GLU A 137 12.32 -4.15 0.03
N ALA A 138 11.08 -4.59 -0.16
CA ALA A 138 9.92 -3.70 -0.08
C ALA A 138 9.73 -3.09 1.32
N VAL A 139 10.00 -3.87 2.38
CA VAL A 139 10.01 -3.38 3.77
C VAL A 139 11.13 -2.36 3.98
N ALA A 140 12.35 -2.68 3.54
CA ALA A 140 13.50 -1.79 3.65
C ALA A 140 13.25 -0.46 2.91
N LEU A 141 12.71 -0.52 1.69
CA LEU A 141 12.30 0.64 0.91
C LEU A 141 11.28 1.50 1.64
N ALA A 142 10.26 0.88 2.23
CA ALA A 142 9.22 1.59 2.98
C ALA A 142 9.79 2.31 4.21
N ARG A 143 10.62 1.61 5.00
CA ARG A 143 11.30 2.19 6.17
C ARG A 143 12.19 3.36 5.79
N ALA A 144 13.08 3.16 4.81
CA ALA A 144 13.99 4.20 4.35
C ALA A 144 13.23 5.42 3.81
N TYR A 145 12.20 5.21 2.98
CA TYR A 145 11.41 6.30 2.40
C TYR A 145 10.70 7.15 3.45
N LEU A 146 10.30 6.54 4.57
CA LEU A 146 9.64 7.24 5.67
C LEU A 146 10.62 7.85 6.67
N ALA A 147 11.84 7.31 6.78
CA ALA A 147 12.91 7.84 7.63
C ALA A 147 13.63 9.06 7.01
N LEU A 148 13.51 9.29 5.70
CA LEU A 148 14.18 10.41 5.02
C LEU A 148 13.87 11.76 5.72
N PRO A 149 14.91 12.55 6.05
CA PRO A 149 14.74 13.86 6.67
C PRO A 149 14.01 14.80 5.70
N ARG A 150 12.92 15.43 6.16
CA ARG A 150 11.95 16.09 5.26
C ARG A 150 11.25 17.31 5.84
#